data_AF-A0AAX7U490-F1
#
_entry.id   AF-A0AAX7U490-F1
#
_cell.length_a   1.000
_cell.length_b   1.000
_cell.length_c   1.000
_cell.angle_alpha   90.00
_cell.angle_beta   90.00
_cell.angle_gamma   90.00
#
_symmetry.space_group_name_H-M   'P 1'
#
loop_
_entity.id
_entity.type
_entity.pdbx_description
1 polymer ?
#
loop_
_entity_poly.entity_id
_entity_poly.type
_entity_poly.pdbx_seq_one_letter_code
_entity_poly.pdbx_strand_id
1 'polypeptide(L)'
;WCFLFKNWELWGLTLSLAAPRYPHSCGCHLSRGILEESLRQYGSLIPIHVDDVVEKLQDIFNENFSHPHRKAVVQHLIHSFHRSSGSVVAKTFRVNYKRHVLTMDDLGTLYGQNWLNDQVMNMYGELVMDSVPKKVHFFNSFFYDKLRTKGYEGVKRWTKNVDIFQKDLLLIPIHLEVHWSLVSVDIPRRAITYFDSQRTLNRRCPKHIYKYLQAEAIKKDQQDFLTGWTGFFKMNVGRQNNDSDCGAFVLQYCKCLALGQQFNFGQQDMPRLRRQMYKELCHCKLMV
;
A
#
# COMPACT_ATOMS: atom_id res chain seq x y z
N TRP A 1 -22.02 30.89 -6.37
CA TRP A 1 -21.10 31.04 -5.22
C TRP A 1 -21.61 32.01 -4.12
N CYS A 2 -22.94 32.16 -3.92
CA CYS A 2 -23.50 32.98 -2.82
C CYS A 2 -24.85 32.49 -2.24
N PHE A 3 -25.32 31.29 -2.58
CA PHE A 3 -26.71 30.88 -2.25
C PHE A 3 -26.86 29.76 -1.20
N LEU A 4 -25.76 29.32 -0.57
CA LEU A 4 -25.79 28.29 0.50
C LEU A 4 -25.27 28.80 1.86
N PHE A 5 -24.96 30.09 1.97
CA PHE A 5 -24.31 30.69 3.15
C PHE A 5 -25.31 31.39 4.07
N LYS A 6 -26.21 30.64 4.70
CA LYS A 6 -27.13 31.20 5.71
C LYS A 6 -27.32 30.40 7.00
N ASN A 7 -26.55 29.34 7.27
CA ASN A 7 -26.80 28.49 8.44
C ASN A 7 -25.58 28.30 9.37
N TRP A 8 -25.01 29.41 9.87
CA TRP A 8 -24.17 29.36 11.08
C TRP A 8 -24.93 29.83 12.34
N GLU A 9 -26.08 30.50 12.20
CA GLU A 9 -26.97 30.81 13.33
C GLU A 9 -27.56 29.54 13.99
N LEU A 10 -27.63 28.42 13.25
CA LEU A 10 -28.05 27.11 13.77
C LEU A 10 -27.02 26.43 14.70
N TRP A 11 -25.81 27.01 14.85
CA TRP A 11 -24.73 26.43 15.64
C TRP A 11 -24.63 26.99 17.06
N GLY A 12 -25.41 28.00 17.44
CA GLY A 12 -25.49 28.49 18.83
C GLY A 12 -24.18 29.07 19.38
N LEU A 13 -23.24 29.47 18.53
CA LEU A 13 -21.95 30.02 18.95
C LEU A 13 -21.96 31.54 18.94
N THR A 14 -22.04 32.12 20.14
CA THR A 14 -21.61 33.50 20.38
C THR A 14 -20.09 33.51 20.56
N LEU A 15 -19.36 33.88 19.52
CA LEU A 15 -17.93 34.18 19.60
C LEU A 15 -17.76 35.51 20.36
N SER A 16 -17.56 35.43 21.67
CA SER A 16 -16.97 36.53 22.45
C SER A 16 -15.47 36.39 22.40
N LEU A 17 -14.80 37.19 21.56
CA LEU A 17 -13.55 37.91 21.84
C LEU A 17 -13.06 38.58 20.54
N ALA A 18 -12.57 39.80 20.69
CA ALA A 18 -12.30 40.78 19.66
C ALA A 18 -11.43 40.28 18.49
N ALA A 19 -11.98 40.28 17.27
CA ALA A 19 -11.24 40.25 16.00
C ALA A 19 -12.11 40.88 14.88
N PRO A 20 -11.51 41.54 13.86
CA PRO A 20 -12.21 42.48 13.01
C PRO A 20 -13.22 41.80 12.08
N ARG A 21 -14.32 42.52 11.85
CA ARG A 21 -15.44 42.26 10.92
C ARG A 21 -15.08 41.28 9.80
N TYR A 22 -15.52 40.02 9.90
CA TYR A 22 -15.99 39.09 8.85
C TYR A 22 -16.02 37.65 9.43
N PRO A 23 -17.00 37.30 10.30
CA PRO A 23 -17.03 35.97 10.96
C PRO A 23 -17.37 34.82 10.00
N HIS A 24 -18.02 35.10 8.87
CA HIS A 24 -18.59 34.08 7.98
C HIS A 24 -17.58 33.38 7.06
N SER A 25 -16.36 33.90 6.93
CA SER A 25 -15.33 33.33 6.05
C SER A 25 -14.48 32.27 6.75
N CYS A 26 -14.19 32.43 8.05
CA CYS A 26 -13.16 31.62 8.73
C CYS A 26 -13.51 30.13 8.85
N GLY A 27 -14.77 29.80 9.17
CA GLY A 27 -15.21 28.40 9.34
C GLY A 27 -15.28 27.60 8.03
N CYS A 28 -15.72 28.22 6.94
CA CYS A 28 -15.79 27.57 5.63
C CYS A 28 -14.41 27.40 4.98
N HIS A 29 -13.46 28.31 5.25
CA HIS A 29 -12.06 28.13 4.86
C HIS A 29 -11.41 26.97 5.61
N LEU A 30 -11.71 26.78 6.90
CA LEU A 30 -11.16 25.70 7.71
C LEU A 30 -11.72 24.33 7.30
N SER A 31 -13.04 24.20 7.12
CA SER A 31 -13.65 22.93 6.65
C SER A 31 -13.13 22.57 5.26
N ARG A 32 -12.99 23.55 4.35
CA ARG A 32 -12.39 23.32 3.05
C ARG A 32 -10.92 22.93 3.15
N GLY A 33 -10.16 23.53 4.07
CA GLY A 33 -8.78 23.16 4.38
C GLY A 33 -8.64 21.70 4.81
N ILE A 34 -9.53 21.20 5.67
CA ILE A 34 -9.55 19.79 6.12
C ILE A 34 -9.83 18.84 4.94
N LEU A 35 -10.75 19.22 4.04
CA LEU A 35 -11.08 18.43 2.85
C LEU A 35 -9.94 18.45 1.83
N GLU A 36 -9.30 19.60 1.61
CA GLU A 36 -8.12 19.73 0.76
C GLU A 36 -6.92 18.96 1.31
N GLU A 37 -6.68 19.02 2.62
CA GLU A 37 -5.65 18.22 3.28
C GLU A 37 -5.91 16.72 3.09
N SER A 38 -7.15 16.27 3.31
CA SER A 38 -7.53 14.88 3.10
C SER A 38 -7.33 14.42 1.65
N LEU A 39 -7.72 15.22 0.66
CA LEU A 39 -7.46 14.91 -0.76
C LEU A 39 -5.97 14.97 -1.12
N ARG A 40 -5.21 15.90 -0.52
CA ARG A 40 -3.75 15.98 -0.73
C ARG A 40 -3.00 14.83 -0.08
N GLN A 41 -3.60 14.17 0.90
CA GLN A 41 -3.01 13.03 1.59
C GLN A 41 -3.44 11.69 0.98
N TYR A 42 -4.71 11.53 0.62
CA TYR A 42 -5.32 10.25 0.25
C TYR A 42 -6.05 10.26 -1.09
N GLY A 43 -5.81 11.27 -1.94
CA GLY A 43 -6.50 11.40 -3.22
C GLY A 43 -8.02 11.32 -3.07
N SER A 44 -8.71 10.85 -4.12
CA SER A 44 -10.17 10.66 -4.09
C SER A 44 -10.61 9.22 -3.81
N LEU A 45 -9.69 8.30 -3.52
CA LEU A 45 -10.02 6.87 -3.44
C LEU A 45 -10.57 6.46 -2.07
N ILE A 46 -10.11 7.12 -1.01
CA ILE A 46 -10.75 7.00 0.31
C ILE A 46 -11.87 8.06 0.33
N PRO A 47 -13.15 7.65 0.39
CA PRO A 47 -14.23 8.60 0.57
C PRO A 47 -13.99 9.37 1.85
N ILE A 48 -14.05 10.69 1.79
CA ILE A 48 -14.00 11.51 2.98
C ILE A 48 -15.28 11.23 3.76
N HIS A 49 -15.18 10.51 4.87
CA HIS A 49 -16.35 10.20 5.67
C HIS A 49 -16.75 11.43 6.48
N VAL A 50 -18.06 11.63 6.66
CA VAL A 50 -18.56 12.73 7.48
C VAL A 50 -18.00 12.66 8.89
N ASP A 51 -17.84 11.45 9.43
CA ASP A 51 -17.36 11.25 10.81
C ASP A 51 -15.90 11.66 10.98
N ASP A 52 -15.03 11.38 10.00
CA ASP A 52 -13.61 11.79 10.06
C ASP A 52 -13.46 13.32 10.07
N VAL A 53 -14.31 14.01 9.29
CA VAL A 53 -14.31 15.48 9.24
C VAL A 53 -14.93 16.06 10.49
N VAL A 54 -15.98 15.42 11.01
CA VAL A 54 -16.61 15.79 12.29
C VAL A 54 -15.59 15.69 13.41
N GLU A 55 -14.91 14.56 13.58
CA GLU A 55 -13.89 14.35 14.62
C GLU A 55 -12.81 15.44 14.58
N LYS A 56 -12.24 15.70 13.40
CA LYS A 56 -11.26 16.80 13.22
C LYS A 56 -11.83 18.18 13.60
N LEU A 57 -13.08 18.47 13.27
CA LEU A 57 -13.72 19.75 13.64
C LEU A 57 -13.96 19.82 15.16
N GLN A 58 -14.33 18.71 15.80
CA GLN A 58 -14.47 18.64 17.26
C GLN A 58 -13.14 18.96 17.96
N ASP A 59 -12.04 18.39 17.47
CA ASP A 59 -10.71 18.62 18.03
C ASP A 59 -10.27 20.09 17.89
N ILE A 60 -10.55 20.72 16.74
CA ILE A 60 -10.13 22.11 16.49
C ILE A 60 -10.95 23.12 17.30
N PHE A 61 -12.26 22.91 17.40
CA PHE A 61 -13.17 23.85 18.04
C PHE A 61 -13.50 23.50 19.49
N ASN A 62 -13.04 22.34 19.98
CA ASN A 62 -13.36 21.79 21.30
C ASN A 62 -14.88 21.77 21.57
N GLU A 63 -15.64 21.32 20.56
CA GLU A 63 -17.10 21.43 20.50
C GLU A 63 -17.74 20.15 19.97
N ASN A 64 -19.04 19.94 20.24
CA ASN A 64 -19.74 18.76 19.74
C ASN A 64 -20.26 18.95 18.30
N PHE A 65 -19.63 18.29 17.32
CA PHE A 65 -20.06 18.29 15.91
C PHE A 65 -20.86 17.04 15.52
N SER A 66 -21.06 16.09 16.44
CA SER A 66 -21.72 14.82 16.19
C SER A 66 -23.25 14.92 16.05
N HIS A 67 -23.83 16.10 16.30
CA HIS A 67 -25.28 16.31 16.18
C HIS A 67 -25.77 16.10 14.72
N PRO A 68 -26.92 15.45 14.48
CA PRO A 68 -27.38 15.10 13.12
C PRO A 68 -27.42 16.28 12.13
N HIS A 69 -27.88 17.44 12.58
CA HIS A 69 -27.92 18.66 11.76
C HIS A 69 -26.51 19.14 11.36
N ARG A 70 -25.57 19.09 12.30
CA ARG A 70 -24.16 19.47 12.11
C ARG A 70 -23.49 18.51 11.11
N LYS A 71 -23.74 17.20 11.23
CA LYS A 71 -23.30 16.17 10.25
C LYS A 71 -23.85 16.41 8.84
N ALA A 72 -25.13 16.76 8.71
CA ALA A 72 -25.74 17.04 7.40
C ALA A 72 -25.08 18.24 6.69
N VAL A 73 -24.68 19.29 7.44
CA VAL A 73 -23.92 20.43 6.89
C VAL A 73 -22.55 19.98 6.40
N VAL A 74 -21.82 19.17 7.17
CA VAL A 74 -20.52 18.61 6.76
C VAL A 74 -20.66 17.73 5.51
N GLN A 75 -21.68 16.87 5.43
CA GLN A 75 -21.97 16.08 4.23
C GLN A 75 -22.21 16.97 3.00
N HIS A 76 -22.96 18.05 3.15
CA HIS A 76 -23.20 18.99 2.05
C HIS A 76 -21.91 19.69 1.59
N LEU A 77 -21.03 20.06 2.52
CA LEU A 77 -19.71 20.63 2.22
C LEU A 77 -18.81 19.65 1.46
N ILE A 78 -18.77 18.38 1.88
CA ILE A 78 -18.05 17.31 1.18
C ILE A 78 -18.54 17.20 -0.27
N HIS A 79 -19.86 17.12 -0.49
CA HIS A 79 -20.44 17.03 -1.83
C HIS A 79 -20.14 18.26 -2.70
N SER A 80 -20.23 19.46 -2.13
CA SER A 80 -19.92 20.72 -2.83
C SER A 80 -18.43 20.82 -3.22
N PHE A 81 -17.54 20.36 -2.34
CA PHE A 81 -16.11 20.33 -2.56
C PHE A 81 -15.71 19.39 -3.70
N HIS A 82 -16.28 18.18 -3.75
CA HIS A 82 -16.06 17.24 -4.85
C HIS A 82 -16.48 17.80 -6.21
N ARG A 83 -17.56 18.59 -6.27
CA ARG A 83 -18.08 19.20 -7.50
C ARG A 83 -17.26 20.39 -8.03
N SER A 84 -16.45 21.03 -7.19
CA SER A 84 -15.79 22.31 -7.53
C SER A 84 -14.27 22.21 -7.62
N SER A 85 -13.59 21.89 -6.51
CA SER A 85 -12.12 21.88 -6.43
C SER A 85 -11.53 20.48 -6.24
N GLY A 86 -12.29 19.55 -5.66
CA GLY A 86 -11.81 18.20 -5.39
C GLY A 86 -11.47 17.40 -6.66
N SER A 87 -12.17 17.67 -7.77
CA SER A 87 -11.93 17.02 -9.07
C SER A 87 -10.54 17.34 -9.66
N VAL A 88 -10.04 18.57 -9.51
CA VAL A 88 -8.72 18.95 -10.04
C VAL A 88 -7.59 18.39 -9.19
N VAL A 89 -7.71 18.52 -7.85
CA VAL A 89 -6.71 17.98 -6.91
C VAL A 89 -6.63 16.46 -7.02
N ALA A 90 -7.77 15.78 -7.17
CA ALA A 90 -7.81 14.34 -7.38
C ALA A 90 -7.10 13.91 -8.69
N LYS A 91 -7.28 14.66 -9.78
CA LYS A 91 -6.67 14.31 -11.08
C LYS A 91 -5.16 14.46 -11.12
N THR A 92 -4.58 15.35 -10.33
CA THR A 92 -3.12 15.58 -10.29
C THR A 92 -2.43 14.85 -9.14
N PHE A 93 -3.21 14.25 -8.25
CA PHE A 93 -2.72 13.52 -7.09
C PHE A 93 -1.77 12.40 -7.51
N ARG A 94 -0.62 12.36 -6.83
CA ARG A 94 0.38 11.32 -6.98
C ARG A 94 1.14 11.14 -5.67
N VAL A 95 1.57 9.92 -5.41
CA VAL A 95 2.46 9.62 -4.29
C VAL A 95 3.84 9.35 -4.86
N ASN A 96 4.83 10.11 -4.42
CA ASN A 96 6.23 9.92 -4.82
C ASN A 96 7.00 9.30 -3.65
N TYR A 97 7.73 8.24 -3.93
CA TYR A 97 8.62 7.62 -2.95
C TYR A 97 9.84 7.03 -3.62
N LYS A 98 11.02 7.59 -3.32
CA LYS A 98 12.27 7.29 -4.01
C LYS A 98 12.08 7.43 -5.53
N ARG A 99 12.24 6.34 -6.28
CA ARG A 99 12.06 6.29 -7.74
C ARG A 99 10.63 5.98 -8.18
N HIS A 100 9.73 5.69 -7.25
CA HIS A 100 8.36 5.26 -7.54
C HIS A 100 7.43 6.46 -7.54
N VAL A 101 6.50 6.46 -8.50
CA VAL A 101 5.42 7.45 -8.61
C VAL A 101 4.13 6.67 -8.81
N LEU A 102 3.21 6.76 -7.85
CA LEU A 102 1.87 6.18 -7.96
C LEU A 102 0.87 7.26 -8.33
N THR A 103 0.15 7.05 -9.41
CA THR A 103 -0.99 7.89 -9.82
C THR A 103 -2.28 7.41 -9.16
N MET A 104 -3.38 8.14 -9.39
CA MET A 104 -4.70 7.67 -8.97
C MET A 104 -5.14 6.37 -9.65
N ASP A 105 -4.67 6.10 -10.88
CA ASP A 105 -4.98 4.85 -11.58
C ASP A 105 -4.29 3.66 -10.89
N ASP A 106 -3.01 3.83 -10.51
CA ASP A 106 -2.26 2.83 -9.77
C ASP A 106 -2.89 2.56 -8.41
N LEU A 107 -3.15 3.62 -7.65
CA LEU A 107 -3.73 3.51 -6.33
C LEU A 107 -5.16 2.97 -6.37
N GLY A 108 -5.90 3.26 -7.44
CA GLY A 108 -7.24 2.74 -7.72
C GLY A 108 -7.31 1.21 -7.75
N THR A 109 -6.19 0.54 -8.03
CA THR A 109 -6.10 -0.92 -7.97
C THR A 109 -6.31 -1.49 -6.56
N LEU A 110 -6.08 -0.70 -5.51
CA LEU A 110 -6.34 -1.10 -4.13
C LEU A 110 -7.81 -0.98 -3.73
N TYR A 111 -8.66 -0.36 -4.56
CA TYR A 111 -10.08 -0.20 -4.24
C TYR A 111 -10.91 -1.43 -4.62
N GLY A 112 -11.84 -1.80 -3.73
CA GLY A 112 -12.77 -2.90 -3.97
C GLY A 112 -12.06 -4.21 -4.33
N GLN A 113 -12.47 -4.79 -5.46
CA GLN A 113 -11.96 -6.05 -6.00
C GLN A 113 -11.11 -5.83 -7.26
N ASN A 114 -10.44 -4.68 -7.37
CA ASN A 114 -9.52 -4.44 -8.47
C ASN A 114 -8.23 -5.23 -8.31
N TRP A 115 -7.60 -5.59 -9.43
CA TRP A 115 -6.32 -6.31 -9.45
C TRP A 115 -5.17 -5.34 -9.21
N LEU A 116 -4.29 -5.67 -8.28
CA LEU A 116 -3.08 -4.87 -8.03
C LEU A 116 -2.15 -4.90 -9.24
N ASN A 117 -1.60 -3.74 -9.58
CA ASN A 117 -0.60 -3.62 -10.63
C ASN A 117 0.83 -3.68 -10.10
N ASP A 118 1.79 -3.67 -11.01
CA ASP A 118 3.22 -3.71 -10.72
C ASP A 118 3.71 -2.46 -9.98
N GLN A 119 3.14 -1.27 -10.23
CA GLN A 119 3.56 -0.04 -9.56
C GLN A 119 3.29 -0.11 -8.06
N VAL A 120 2.08 -0.52 -7.67
CA VAL A 120 1.69 -0.74 -6.26
C VAL A 120 2.57 -1.83 -5.64
N MET A 121 2.73 -2.97 -6.32
CA MET A 121 3.56 -4.09 -5.83
C MET A 121 5.00 -3.65 -5.53
N ASN A 122 5.61 -2.93 -6.48
CA ASN A 122 7.00 -2.52 -6.40
C ASN A 122 7.24 -1.42 -5.36
N MET A 123 6.38 -0.40 -5.31
CA MET A 123 6.52 0.65 -4.30
C MET A 123 6.27 0.11 -2.89
N TYR A 124 5.30 -0.79 -2.70
CA TYR A 124 5.07 -1.41 -1.39
C TYR A 124 6.25 -2.29 -0.97
N GLY A 125 6.85 -3.05 -1.90
CA GLY A 125 8.08 -3.80 -1.65
C GLY A 125 9.25 -2.92 -1.19
N GLU A 126 9.35 -1.69 -1.68
CA GLU A 126 10.32 -0.69 -1.22
C GLU A 126 10.05 -0.25 0.23
N LEU A 127 8.78 -0.06 0.62
CA LEU A 127 8.40 0.21 2.02
C LEU A 127 8.77 -0.95 2.94
N VAL A 128 8.57 -2.19 2.48
CA VAL A 128 8.95 -3.40 3.22
C VAL A 128 10.47 -3.43 3.45
N MET A 129 11.28 -3.17 2.43
CA MET A 129 12.73 -3.10 2.58
C MET A 129 13.15 -2.02 3.58
N ASP A 130 12.58 -0.82 3.50
CA ASP A 130 12.96 0.29 4.39
C ASP A 130 12.53 0.09 5.84
N SER A 131 11.52 -0.74 6.10
CA SER A 131 11.14 -1.13 7.47
C SER A 131 12.19 -2.03 8.15
N VAL A 132 12.96 -2.80 7.36
CA VAL A 132 13.97 -3.77 7.84
C VAL A 132 15.20 -3.82 6.91
N PRO A 133 15.93 -2.71 6.71
CA PRO A 133 16.85 -2.49 5.57
C PRO A 133 18.05 -3.45 5.54
N LYS A 134 18.48 -3.94 6.70
CA LYS A 134 19.59 -4.90 6.80
C LYS A 134 19.15 -6.34 6.49
N LYS A 135 17.88 -6.68 6.73
CA LYS A 135 17.40 -8.07 6.74
C LYS A 135 16.80 -8.52 5.42
N VAL A 136 16.03 -7.65 4.76
CA VAL A 136 15.22 -8.05 3.60
C VAL A 136 15.77 -7.44 2.32
N HIS A 137 15.73 -8.20 1.24
CA HIS A 137 15.78 -7.66 -0.11
C HIS A 137 14.54 -8.07 -0.90
N PHE A 138 13.81 -7.08 -1.42
CA PHE A 138 12.64 -7.27 -2.25
C PHE A 138 13.03 -7.07 -3.72
N PHE A 139 12.80 -8.08 -4.55
CA PHE A 139 12.98 -7.97 -5.99
C PHE A 139 11.77 -7.30 -6.62
N ASN A 140 11.98 -6.46 -7.64
CA ASN A 140 10.84 -5.92 -8.38
C ASN A 140 10.09 -7.05 -9.13
N SER A 141 8.81 -6.81 -9.41
CA SER A 141 7.88 -7.75 -10.03
C SER A 141 8.30 -8.30 -11.39
N PHE A 142 9.19 -7.63 -12.10
CA PHE A 142 9.65 -8.05 -13.42
C PHE A 142 10.82 -9.05 -13.35
N PHE A 143 11.43 -9.23 -12.18
CA PHE A 143 12.62 -10.07 -12.00
C PHE A 143 12.37 -11.50 -12.46
N TYR A 144 11.31 -12.13 -11.95
CA TYR A 144 11.09 -13.55 -12.18
C TYR A 144 10.75 -13.85 -13.64
N ASP A 145 9.92 -13.03 -14.29
CA ASP A 145 9.61 -13.22 -15.71
C ASP A 145 10.86 -13.06 -16.58
N LYS A 146 11.72 -12.07 -16.26
CA LYS A 146 13.00 -11.90 -16.96
C LYS A 146 13.94 -13.08 -16.74
N LEU A 147 14.05 -13.58 -15.51
CA LEU A 147 14.85 -14.77 -15.18
C LEU A 147 14.33 -16.00 -15.94
N ARG A 148 13.02 -16.23 -15.97
CA ARG A 148 12.40 -17.37 -16.64
C ARG A 148 12.62 -17.34 -18.16
N THR A 149 12.54 -16.16 -18.77
CA THR A 149 12.59 -16.00 -20.23
C THR A 149 14.01 -15.83 -20.79
N LYS A 150 14.93 -15.24 -20.02
CA LYS A 150 16.30 -14.92 -20.46
C LYS A 150 17.40 -15.58 -19.63
N GLY A 151 17.03 -16.37 -18.62
CA GLY A 151 17.99 -17.00 -17.71
C GLY A 151 18.75 -15.99 -16.86
N TYR A 152 19.82 -16.46 -16.22
CA TYR A 152 20.68 -15.64 -15.34
C TYR A 152 21.25 -14.42 -16.07
N GLU A 153 21.67 -14.57 -17.33
CA GLU A 153 22.23 -13.47 -18.14
C GLU A 153 21.30 -12.26 -18.25
N GLY A 154 19.98 -12.48 -18.27
CA GLY A 154 18.98 -11.41 -18.33
C GLY A 154 18.84 -10.61 -17.03
N VAL A 155 19.30 -11.16 -15.90
CA VAL A 155 19.11 -10.58 -14.56
C VAL A 155 20.42 -10.37 -13.78
N LYS A 156 21.58 -10.81 -14.28
CA LYS A 156 22.89 -10.75 -13.59
C LYS A 156 23.31 -9.36 -13.07
N ARG A 157 22.75 -8.28 -13.64
CA ARG A 157 23.05 -6.89 -13.24
C ARG A 157 22.07 -6.33 -12.21
N TRP A 158 20.99 -7.04 -11.87
CA TRP A 158 19.92 -6.53 -11.01
C TRP A 158 20.36 -6.39 -9.56
N THR A 159 21.31 -7.24 -9.15
CA THR A 159 21.93 -7.29 -7.82
C THR A 159 23.37 -6.75 -7.85
N LYS A 160 23.70 -5.90 -8.83
CA LYS A 160 25.07 -5.36 -8.98
C LYS A 160 25.56 -4.57 -7.76
N ASN A 161 24.64 -3.90 -7.06
CA ASN A 161 24.93 -3.01 -5.92
C ASN A 161 24.45 -3.57 -4.58
N VAL A 162 24.07 -4.85 -4.52
CA VAL A 162 23.59 -5.50 -3.30
C VAL A 162 24.16 -6.91 -3.21
N ASP A 163 24.70 -7.29 -2.07
CA ASP A 163 24.97 -8.69 -1.77
C ASP A 163 23.73 -9.32 -1.14
N ILE A 164 23.05 -10.17 -1.90
CA ILE A 164 21.81 -10.83 -1.45
C ILE A 164 22.09 -11.94 -0.43
N PHE A 165 23.32 -12.45 -0.34
CA PHE A 165 23.69 -13.48 0.62
C PHE A 165 24.00 -12.93 2.01
N GLN A 166 24.11 -11.61 2.14
CA GLN A 166 24.20 -10.89 3.42
C GLN A 166 22.81 -10.47 3.97
N LYS A 167 21.74 -10.96 3.36
CA LYS A 167 20.35 -10.74 3.79
C LYS A 167 19.85 -11.95 4.55
N ASP A 168 18.87 -11.75 5.42
CA ASP A 168 18.15 -12.84 6.08
C ASP A 168 17.12 -13.44 5.11
N LEU A 169 16.45 -12.57 4.35
CA LEU A 169 15.28 -12.93 3.55
C LEU A 169 15.27 -12.22 2.19
N LEU A 170 15.02 -12.98 1.13
CA LEU A 170 14.66 -12.45 -0.17
C LEU A 170 13.16 -12.62 -0.39
N LEU A 171 12.51 -11.57 -0.90
CA LEU A 171 11.10 -11.59 -1.28
C LEU A 171 11.00 -11.35 -2.79
N ILE A 172 10.40 -12.31 -3.50
CA ILE A 172 10.35 -12.32 -4.96
C ILE A 172 8.88 -12.44 -5.38
N PRO A 173 8.19 -11.32 -5.66
CA PRO A 173 6.85 -11.38 -6.23
C PRO A 173 6.89 -12.06 -7.60
N ILE A 174 5.93 -12.94 -7.84
CA ILE A 174 5.81 -13.74 -9.05
C ILE A 174 4.52 -13.33 -9.75
N HIS A 175 4.64 -12.67 -10.89
CA HIS A 175 3.51 -12.36 -11.76
C HIS A 175 3.51 -13.34 -12.94
N LEU A 176 2.48 -14.17 -13.02
CA LEU A 176 2.28 -15.08 -14.15
C LEU A 176 0.86 -14.91 -14.67
N GLU A 177 0.73 -14.52 -15.93
CA GLU A 177 -0.54 -14.21 -16.59
C GLU A 177 -1.34 -13.16 -15.81
N VAL A 178 -2.33 -13.60 -15.03
CA VAL A 178 -3.24 -12.76 -14.24
C VAL A 178 -3.11 -12.99 -12.74
N HIS A 179 -2.10 -13.75 -12.30
CA HIS A 179 -1.97 -14.20 -10.92
C HIS A 179 -0.68 -13.73 -10.26
N TRP A 180 -0.82 -13.21 -9.04
CA TRP A 180 0.28 -12.88 -8.15
C TRP A 180 0.51 -14.00 -7.13
N SER A 181 1.75 -14.44 -7.03
CA SER A 181 2.24 -15.34 -5.99
C SER A 181 3.58 -14.82 -5.44
N LEU A 182 4.12 -15.49 -4.43
CA LEU A 182 5.37 -15.07 -3.79
C LEU A 182 6.32 -16.25 -3.65
N VAL A 183 7.61 -16.01 -3.92
CA VAL A 183 8.68 -16.84 -3.38
C VAL A 183 9.40 -16.05 -2.28
N SER A 184 9.60 -16.69 -1.13
CA SER A 184 10.56 -16.24 -0.13
C SER A 184 11.80 -17.14 -0.15
N VAL A 185 12.96 -16.54 0.07
CA VAL A 185 14.22 -17.27 0.26
C VAL A 185 14.79 -16.89 1.62
N ASP A 186 14.77 -17.83 2.56
CA ASP A 186 15.46 -17.71 3.84
C ASP A 186 16.92 -18.11 3.60
N ILE A 187 17.82 -17.13 3.63
CA ILE A 187 19.24 -17.33 3.29
C ILE A 187 19.94 -18.17 4.37
N PRO A 188 19.84 -17.86 5.69
CA PRO A 188 20.49 -18.67 6.73
C PRO A 188 20.04 -20.13 6.73
N ARG A 189 18.74 -20.39 6.51
CA ARG A 189 18.19 -21.76 6.49
C ARG A 189 18.27 -22.44 5.13
N ARG A 190 18.73 -21.73 4.10
CA ARG A 190 18.76 -22.18 2.70
C ARG A 190 17.40 -22.72 2.25
N ALA A 191 16.31 -22.03 2.60
CA ALA A 191 14.95 -22.48 2.32
C ALA A 191 14.27 -21.60 1.26
N ILE A 192 13.75 -22.21 0.19
CA ILE A 192 13.00 -21.55 -0.87
C ILE A 192 11.53 -21.94 -0.70
N THR A 193 10.68 -21.00 -0.29
CA THR A 193 9.27 -21.27 -0.01
C THR A 193 8.37 -20.55 -1.00
N TYR A 194 7.48 -21.29 -1.67
CA TYR A 194 6.44 -20.74 -2.55
C TYR A 194 5.12 -20.55 -1.79
N PHE A 195 4.52 -19.38 -1.92
CA PHE A 195 3.25 -18.99 -1.31
C PHE A 195 2.26 -18.62 -2.40
N ASP A 196 1.04 -19.14 -2.27
CA ASP A 196 -0.03 -18.91 -3.23
C ASP A 196 -1.39 -18.95 -2.53
N SER A 197 -2.09 -17.81 -2.53
CA SER A 197 -3.43 -17.67 -1.95
C SER A 197 -4.51 -18.47 -2.69
N GLN A 198 -4.29 -18.83 -3.97
CA GLN A 198 -5.15 -19.76 -4.70
C GLN A 198 -4.77 -21.23 -4.48
N ARG A 199 -3.67 -21.48 -3.77
CA ARG A 199 -3.12 -22.83 -3.49
C ARG A 199 -2.77 -23.60 -4.76
N THR A 200 -2.31 -22.90 -5.80
CA THR A 200 -1.75 -23.58 -6.97
C THR A 200 -0.32 -24.08 -6.68
N LEU A 201 0.15 -25.02 -7.49
CA LEU A 201 1.49 -25.59 -7.37
C LEU A 201 2.34 -25.24 -8.57
N ASN A 202 3.27 -24.29 -8.41
CA ASN A 202 4.28 -24.00 -9.42
C ASN A 202 5.62 -24.66 -9.08
N ARG A 203 5.78 -25.94 -9.44
CA ARG A 203 7.03 -26.71 -9.18
C ARG A 203 8.26 -26.22 -9.94
N ARG A 204 8.08 -25.41 -10.98
CA ARG A 204 9.19 -24.84 -11.75
C ARG A 204 9.78 -23.62 -11.06
N CYS A 205 8.95 -22.82 -10.38
CA CYS A 205 9.37 -21.56 -9.79
C CYS A 205 10.52 -21.72 -8.75
N PRO A 206 10.40 -22.57 -7.70
CA PRO A 206 11.52 -22.80 -6.78
C PRO A 206 12.80 -23.31 -7.46
N LYS A 207 12.67 -24.12 -8.53
CA LYS A 207 13.83 -24.61 -9.29
C LYS A 207 14.54 -23.51 -10.07
N HIS A 208 13.80 -22.56 -10.63
CA HIS A 208 14.40 -21.38 -11.29
C HIS A 208 15.13 -20.50 -10.28
N ILE A 209 14.52 -20.26 -9.11
CA ILE A 209 15.14 -19.48 -8.04
C ILE A 209 16.40 -20.17 -7.51
N TYR A 210 16.38 -21.48 -7.31
CA TYR A 210 17.57 -22.27 -6.96
C TYR A 210 18.72 -22.07 -7.96
N LYS A 211 18.44 -22.21 -9.26
CA LYS A 211 19.45 -22.00 -10.31
C LYS A 211 19.99 -20.56 -10.33
N TYR A 212 19.13 -19.58 -10.08
CA TYR A 212 19.54 -18.18 -9.94
C TYR A 212 20.50 -18.00 -8.75
N LEU A 213 20.15 -18.52 -7.57
CA LEU A 213 20.98 -18.44 -6.37
C LEU A 213 22.34 -19.09 -6.59
N GLN A 214 22.39 -20.26 -7.24
CA GLN A 214 23.64 -20.93 -7.59
C GLN A 214 24.51 -20.07 -8.52
N ALA A 215 23.92 -19.52 -9.59
CA ALA A 215 24.67 -18.68 -10.53
C ALA A 215 25.14 -17.36 -9.91
N GLU A 216 24.31 -16.73 -9.06
CA GLU A 216 24.67 -15.52 -8.33
C GLU A 216 25.78 -15.79 -7.30
N ALA A 217 25.73 -16.94 -6.63
CA ALA A 217 26.76 -17.38 -5.69
C ALA A 217 28.11 -17.56 -6.39
N ILE A 218 28.14 -18.22 -7.56
CA ILE A 218 29.36 -18.31 -8.39
C ILE A 218 29.87 -16.90 -8.75
N LYS A 219 28.96 -16.01 -9.18
CA LYS A 219 29.34 -14.67 -9.64
C LYS A 219 29.93 -13.79 -8.53
N LYS A 220 29.46 -13.98 -7.29
CA LYS A 220 29.89 -13.22 -6.09
C LYS A 220 30.91 -13.97 -5.23
N ASP A 221 31.41 -15.11 -5.69
CA ASP A 221 32.34 -15.99 -4.96
C ASP A 221 31.84 -16.41 -3.56
N GLN A 222 30.56 -16.79 -3.49
CA GLN A 222 29.85 -17.18 -2.28
C GLN A 222 29.66 -18.70 -2.24
N GLN A 223 30.76 -19.44 -2.08
CA GLN A 223 30.82 -20.91 -2.20
C GLN A 223 29.82 -21.64 -1.28
N ASP A 224 29.55 -21.10 -0.10
CA ASP A 224 28.61 -21.67 0.87
C ASP A 224 27.19 -21.81 0.32
N PHE A 225 26.80 -20.98 -0.66
CA PHE A 225 25.44 -20.92 -1.18
C PHE A 225 25.26 -21.67 -2.51
N LEU A 226 26.24 -22.48 -2.94
CA LEU A 226 26.14 -23.28 -4.16
C LEU A 226 25.16 -24.46 -4.03
N THR A 227 25.02 -25.03 -2.82
CA THR A 227 24.21 -26.23 -2.55
C THR A 227 23.51 -26.16 -1.19
N GLY A 228 22.70 -27.17 -0.87
CA GLY A 228 22.01 -27.29 0.42
C GLY A 228 20.67 -26.54 0.49
N TRP A 229 20.15 -26.06 -0.64
CA TRP A 229 18.85 -25.40 -0.69
C TRP A 229 17.69 -26.41 -0.68
N THR A 230 16.68 -26.14 0.14
CA THR A 230 15.46 -26.96 0.22
C THR A 230 14.23 -26.18 -0.24
N GLY A 231 13.38 -26.80 -1.06
CA GLY A 231 12.16 -26.19 -1.59
C GLY A 231 10.90 -26.59 -0.81
N PHE A 232 10.04 -25.62 -0.51
CA PHE A 232 8.80 -25.80 0.24
C PHE A 232 7.61 -25.14 -0.47
N PHE A 233 6.41 -25.68 -0.23
CA PHE A 233 5.14 -25.08 -0.61
C PHE A 233 4.36 -24.76 0.66
N LYS A 234 4.07 -23.48 0.90
CA LYS A 234 3.30 -23.07 2.07
C LYS A 234 1.80 -23.13 1.73
N MET A 235 1.19 -24.29 1.94
CA MET A 235 -0.23 -24.53 1.63
C MET A 235 -1.19 -24.09 2.75
N ASN A 236 -0.70 -24.03 3.99
CA ASN A 236 -1.48 -23.62 5.17
C ASN A 236 -1.40 -22.10 5.39
N VAL A 237 -1.78 -21.34 4.36
CA VAL A 237 -2.00 -19.89 4.45
C VAL A 237 -3.45 -19.55 4.14
N GLY A 238 -3.85 -18.32 4.48
CA GLY A 238 -5.14 -17.78 4.10
C GLY A 238 -5.40 -18.00 2.61
N ARG A 239 -6.55 -18.58 2.28
CA ARG A 239 -6.95 -18.86 0.90
C ARG A 239 -7.82 -17.71 0.40
N GLN A 240 -7.56 -17.20 -0.79
CA GLN A 240 -8.48 -16.27 -1.44
C GLN A 240 -9.74 -17.00 -1.93
N ASN A 241 -10.88 -16.32 -1.93
CA ASN A 241 -12.15 -16.85 -2.46
C ASN A 241 -12.69 -16.03 -3.65
N ASN A 242 -11.92 -15.08 -4.16
CA ASN A 242 -12.17 -14.32 -5.39
C ASN A 242 -10.96 -14.41 -6.34
N ASP A 243 -11.01 -13.70 -7.46
CA ASP A 243 -9.96 -13.66 -8.49
C ASP A 243 -8.99 -12.47 -8.35
N SER A 244 -9.24 -11.54 -7.44
CA SER A 244 -8.60 -10.22 -7.43
C SER A 244 -7.63 -9.96 -6.29
N ASP A 245 -7.76 -10.69 -5.18
CA ASP A 245 -6.98 -10.44 -3.96
C ASP A 245 -5.57 -11.04 -3.96
N CYS A 246 -5.17 -11.78 -4.99
CA CYS A 246 -3.86 -12.44 -5.05
C CYS A 246 -2.69 -11.47 -4.76
N GLY A 247 -2.72 -10.27 -5.37
CA GLY A 247 -1.71 -9.23 -5.11
C GLY A 247 -1.73 -8.72 -3.67
N ALA A 248 -2.93 -8.53 -3.10
CA ALA A 248 -3.10 -8.10 -1.71
C ALA A 248 -2.56 -9.14 -0.72
N PHE A 249 -2.84 -10.42 -0.95
CA PHE A 249 -2.27 -11.53 -0.16
C PHE A 249 -0.74 -11.53 -0.25
N VAL A 250 -0.15 -11.36 -1.45
CA VAL A 250 1.32 -11.29 -1.62
C VAL A 250 1.94 -10.18 -0.79
N LEU A 251 1.37 -8.96 -0.81
CA LEU A 251 1.88 -7.85 -0.01
C LEU A 251 1.79 -8.11 1.49
N GLN A 252 0.72 -8.74 1.95
CA GLN A 252 0.58 -9.13 3.36
C GLN A 252 1.54 -10.25 3.77
N TYR A 253 1.80 -11.23 2.90
CA TYR A 253 2.85 -12.23 3.15
C TYR A 253 4.21 -11.55 3.28
N CYS A 254 4.54 -10.62 2.38
CA CYS A 254 5.80 -9.89 2.42
C CYS A 254 5.96 -9.11 3.71
N LYS A 255 4.93 -8.38 4.13
CA LYS A 255 4.90 -7.65 5.39
C LYS A 255 5.12 -8.56 6.59
N CYS A 256 4.33 -9.62 6.73
CA CYS A 256 4.45 -10.53 7.87
C CYS A 256 5.82 -11.21 7.92
N LEU A 257 6.33 -11.69 6.78
CA LEU A 257 7.66 -12.32 6.73
C LEU A 257 8.77 -11.33 7.09
N ALA A 258 8.74 -10.11 6.57
CA ALA A 258 9.73 -9.09 6.86
C ALA A 258 9.75 -8.66 8.34
N LEU A 259 8.57 -8.60 8.97
CA LEU A 259 8.40 -8.24 10.38
C LEU A 259 8.50 -9.43 11.34
N GLY A 260 8.70 -10.65 10.83
CA GLY A 260 8.73 -11.87 11.66
C GLY A 260 7.39 -12.21 12.32
N GLN A 261 6.27 -11.78 11.73
CA GLN A 261 4.92 -11.98 12.24
C GLN A 261 4.28 -13.24 11.63
N GLN A 262 3.31 -13.83 12.34
CA GLN A 262 2.50 -14.92 11.82
C GLN A 262 1.43 -14.41 10.84
N PHE A 263 0.98 -15.27 9.93
CA PHE A 263 -0.10 -14.96 8.99
C PHE A 263 -1.48 -15.07 9.65
N ASN A 264 -1.82 -14.08 10.47
CA ASN A 264 -3.09 -14.01 11.18
C ASN A 264 -4.12 -13.18 10.40
N PHE A 265 -4.31 -13.50 9.12
CA PHE A 265 -5.29 -12.86 8.27
C PHE A 265 -5.91 -13.85 7.28
N GLY A 266 -7.15 -13.57 6.88
CA GLY A 266 -7.89 -14.32 5.89
C GLY A 266 -8.56 -13.42 4.87
N GLN A 267 -9.40 -14.04 4.05
CA GLN A 267 -10.13 -13.36 3.00
C GLN A 267 -11.08 -12.28 3.54
N GLN A 268 -11.68 -12.49 4.71
CA GLN A 268 -12.55 -11.50 5.35
C GLN A 268 -11.82 -10.19 5.70
N ASP A 269 -10.49 -10.22 5.84
CA ASP A 269 -9.68 -9.06 6.18
C ASP A 269 -9.30 -8.21 4.97
N MET A 270 -9.39 -8.76 3.74
CA MET A 270 -8.90 -8.10 2.52
C MET A 270 -9.45 -6.69 2.30
N PRO A 271 -10.75 -6.39 2.52
CA PRO A 271 -11.24 -5.02 2.40
C PRO A 271 -10.54 -4.03 3.35
N ARG A 272 -10.28 -4.45 4.59
CA ARG A 272 -9.57 -3.64 5.58
C ARG A 272 -8.09 -3.50 5.23
N LEU A 273 -7.45 -4.62 4.87
CA LEU A 273 -6.02 -4.67 4.55
C LEU A 273 -5.70 -3.87 3.28
N ARG A 274 -6.57 -3.89 2.26
CA ARG A 274 -6.44 -3.03 1.06
C ARG A 274 -6.45 -1.55 1.41
N ARG A 275 -7.38 -1.10 2.25
CA ARG A 275 -7.42 0.28 2.75
C ARG A 275 -6.19 0.63 3.57
N GLN A 276 -5.71 -0.31 4.38
CA GLN A 276 -4.46 -0.14 5.13
C GLN A 276 -3.26 0.03 4.18
N MET A 277 -3.10 -0.82 3.17
CA MET A 277 -2.01 -0.72 2.19
C MET A 277 -2.06 0.60 1.43
N TYR A 278 -3.25 1.09 1.09
CA TYR A 278 -3.43 2.42 0.50
C TYR A 278 -2.87 3.52 1.41
N LYS A 279 -3.23 3.51 2.70
CA LYS A 279 -2.74 4.49 3.68
C LYS A 279 -1.22 4.40 3.85
N GLU A 280 -0.68 3.18 3.95
CA GLU A 280 0.77 2.95 4.06
C GLU A 280 1.54 3.50 2.86
N LEU A 281 1.00 3.35 1.64
CA LEU A 281 1.58 3.94 0.43
C LEU A 281 1.53 5.46 0.47
N CYS A 282 0.37 6.05 0.80
CA CYS A 282 0.21 7.49 0.89
C CYS A 282 1.10 8.12 1.97
N HIS A 283 1.33 7.42 3.08
CA HIS A 283 2.24 7.84 4.16
C HIS A 283 3.70 7.50 3.88
N CYS A 284 3.98 6.76 2.80
CA CYS A 284 5.30 6.22 2.50
C CYS A 284 5.93 5.48 3.70
N LYS A 285 5.10 4.76 4.46
CA LYS A 285 5.50 4.12 5.71
C LYS A 285 4.65 2.89 5.99
N LEU A 286 5.33 1.77 6.25
CA LEU A 286 4.69 0.53 6.71
C LEU A 286 4.19 0.72 8.16
N MET A 287 2.93 0.41 8.43
CA MET A 287 2.41 0.40 9.80
C MET A 287 2.80 -0.93 10.47
N VAL A 288 3.42 -0.88 11.65
CA VAL A 288 3.86 -2.07 12.40
C VAL A 288 2.77 -2.53 13.36
#